data_AF-A0A3B6G267-F1
#
_entry.id   AF-A0A3B6G267-F1
#
_cell.length_a   1.000
_cell.length_b   1.000
_cell.length_c   1.000
_cell.angle_alpha   90.00
_cell.angle_beta   90.00
_cell.angle_gamma   90.00
#
_symmetry.space_group_name_H-M   'P 1'
#
loop_
_entity.id
_entity.type
_entity.pdbx_description
1 polymer ?
#
loop_
_entity_poly.entity_id
_entity_poly.type
_entity_poly.pdbx_seq_one_letter_code
_entity_poly.pdbx_strand_id
1 'polypeptide(L)'
;MGTAGATNEVDTLREVVAVAENKAATERTEREKGEAPLAEVRQELQILVEKHEGLEHDSKTRESELASALESAKAAKAEAQKALQEIEALKKIAAGKAFFMQSKNVKVNYVLLTRIRSSPGAFADLPRSVSDAAAFYRAQEGSSTEKVFWSQYAEAGHPVPLSDQLKQLVELHKVAEQAMRGLIERLWPLKAMPGSYFGLVQRLVDAYPRLEVIKCSVCIEGIRRALACAKVHWGKLDAEKLVTDGPPKSKEHRTPEMYYEGLLKGARRIADECSKDVIFE
;
A
#
# COMPACT_ATOMS: atom_id res chain seq x y z
N MET A 1 -26.30 105.70 -73.76
CA MET A 1 -26.75 106.17 -72.43
C MET A 1 -27.48 105.01 -71.77
N GLY A 2 -26.96 104.25 -70.82
CA GLY A 2 -25.70 104.22 -70.08
C GLY A 2 -25.99 103.22 -68.96
N THR A 3 -25.50 101.99 -69.02
CA THR A 3 -24.33 101.48 -68.27
C THR A 3 -24.34 101.68 -66.74
N ALA A 4 -25.38 102.29 -66.15
CA ALA A 4 -25.44 102.65 -64.73
C ALA A 4 -26.33 101.70 -63.87
N GLY A 5 -27.25 100.95 -64.48
CA GLY A 5 -28.09 99.96 -63.77
C GLY A 5 -27.39 98.61 -63.55
N ALA A 6 -26.63 98.15 -64.54
CA ALA A 6 -25.89 96.88 -64.48
C ALA A 6 -24.63 96.96 -63.58
N THR A 7 -24.05 98.15 -63.41
CA THR A 7 -22.91 98.36 -62.48
C THR A 7 -23.34 98.25 -61.02
N ASN A 8 -24.53 98.75 -60.65
CA ASN A 8 -24.99 98.75 -59.26
C ASN A 8 -25.36 97.34 -58.75
N GLU A 9 -25.91 96.48 -59.61
CA GLU A 9 -26.17 95.05 -59.29
C GLU A 9 -24.88 94.23 -59.23
N VAL A 10 -23.92 94.49 -60.13
CA VAL A 10 -22.61 93.83 -60.09
C VAL A 10 -21.82 94.22 -58.84
N ASP A 11 -21.90 95.48 -58.40
CA ASP A 11 -21.23 95.96 -57.19
C ASP A 11 -21.85 95.36 -55.91
N THR A 12 -23.19 95.23 -55.83
CA THR A 12 -23.86 94.56 -54.70
C THR A 12 -23.57 93.06 -54.66
N LEU A 13 -23.56 92.38 -55.81
CA LEU A 13 -23.18 90.97 -55.87
C LEU A 13 -21.71 90.75 -55.48
N ARG A 14 -20.81 91.68 -55.85
CA ARG A 14 -19.40 91.62 -55.47
C ARG A 14 -19.19 91.80 -53.96
N GLU A 15 -19.98 92.67 -53.34
CA GLU A 15 -19.97 92.87 -51.88
C GLU A 15 -20.51 91.63 -51.14
N VAL A 16 -21.61 91.02 -51.62
CA VAL A 16 -22.15 89.77 -51.05
C VAL A 16 -21.17 88.61 -51.20
N VAL A 17 -20.47 88.51 -52.34
CA VAL A 17 -19.42 87.50 -52.55
C VAL A 17 -18.24 87.74 -51.61
N ALA A 18 -17.78 88.97 -51.46
CA ALA A 18 -16.69 89.29 -50.53
C ALA A 18 -17.04 88.98 -49.06
N VAL A 19 -18.29 89.24 -48.64
CA VAL A 19 -18.78 88.86 -47.30
C VAL A 19 -18.84 87.33 -47.15
N ALA A 20 -19.31 86.61 -48.17
CA ALA A 20 -19.37 85.15 -48.15
C ALA A 20 -17.96 84.51 -48.11
N GLU A 21 -17.00 85.07 -48.86
CA GLU A 21 -15.60 84.62 -48.87
C GLU A 21 -14.92 84.85 -47.53
N ASN A 22 -15.13 86.03 -46.92
CA ASN A 22 -14.60 86.32 -45.59
C ASN A 22 -15.20 85.39 -44.52
N LYS A 23 -16.51 85.12 -44.59
CA LYS A 23 -17.18 84.18 -43.68
C LYS A 23 -16.68 82.74 -43.86
N ALA A 24 -16.48 82.31 -45.11
CA ALA A 24 -15.91 81.01 -45.42
C ALA A 24 -14.45 80.89 -44.93
N ALA A 25 -13.66 81.96 -45.01
CA ALA A 25 -12.29 82.00 -44.48
C ALA A 25 -12.29 81.89 -42.95
N THR A 26 -13.19 82.58 -42.24
CA THR A 26 -13.31 82.45 -40.78
C THR A 26 -13.74 81.05 -40.37
N GLU A 27 -14.72 80.44 -41.05
CA GLU A 27 -15.14 79.06 -40.76
C GLU A 27 -14.01 78.04 -41.01
N ARG A 28 -13.19 78.23 -42.05
CA ARG A 28 -12.03 77.36 -42.31
C ARG A 28 -10.99 77.45 -41.20
N THR A 29 -10.65 78.66 -40.77
CA THR A 29 -9.71 78.84 -39.65
C THR A 29 -10.23 78.31 -38.32
N GLU A 30 -11.55 78.36 -38.07
CA GLU A 30 -12.16 77.73 -36.89
C GLU A 30 -12.17 76.20 -36.99
N ARG A 31 -12.41 75.63 -38.18
CA ARG A 31 -12.33 74.17 -38.42
C ARG A 31 -10.91 73.63 -38.26
N GLU A 32 -9.92 74.33 -38.81
CA GLU A 32 -8.50 73.97 -38.66
C GLU A 32 -8.06 74.02 -37.19
N LYS A 33 -8.54 75.01 -36.41
CA LYS A 33 -8.31 75.07 -34.95
C LYS A 33 -8.97 73.90 -34.19
N GLY A 34 -10.10 73.38 -34.67
CA GLY A 34 -10.80 72.26 -34.07
C GLY A 34 -10.24 70.88 -34.44
N GLU A 35 -9.58 70.74 -35.60
CA GLU A 35 -9.10 69.44 -36.09
C GLU A 35 -7.92 68.86 -35.28
N ALA A 36 -7.00 69.68 -34.78
CA ALA A 36 -5.84 69.19 -34.02
C ALA A 36 -6.23 68.51 -32.69
N PRO A 37 -7.07 69.11 -31.82
CA PRO A 37 -7.58 68.42 -30.63
C PRO A 37 -8.41 67.17 -30.95
N LEU A 38 -9.16 67.18 -32.07
CA LEU A 38 -9.93 66.01 -32.51
C LEU A 38 -9.03 64.84 -32.94
N ALA A 39 -7.84 65.12 -33.51
CA ALA A 39 -6.87 64.09 -33.87
C ALA A 39 -6.23 63.44 -32.63
N GLU A 40 -5.91 64.23 -31.60
CA GLU A 40 -5.36 63.74 -30.33
C GLU A 40 -6.36 62.84 -29.58
N VAL A 41 -7.61 63.29 -29.47
CA VAL A 41 -8.69 62.49 -28.86
C VAL A 41 -8.91 61.16 -29.61
N ARG A 42 -8.79 61.15 -30.94
CA ARG A 42 -8.88 59.92 -31.74
C ARG A 42 -7.73 58.95 -31.43
N GLN A 43 -6.52 59.45 -31.26
CA GLN A 43 -5.36 58.62 -30.92
C GLN A 43 -5.46 58.04 -29.51
N GLU A 44 -5.89 58.84 -28.53
CA GLU A 44 -6.11 58.36 -27.16
C GLU A 44 -7.20 57.29 -27.09
N LEU A 45 -8.30 57.49 -27.84
CA LEU A 45 -9.36 56.48 -27.95
C LEU A 45 -8.84 55.17 -28.55
N GLN A 46 -7.97 55.24 -29.56
CA GLN A 46 -7.37 54.05 -30.15
C GLN A 46 -6.49 53.29 -29.15
N ILE A 47 -5.62 53.99 -28.41
CA ILE A 47 -4.78 53.39 -27.36
C ILE A 47 -5.65 52.76 -26.26
N LEU A 48 -6.74 53.42 -25.88
CA LEU A 48 -7.65 52.90 -24.87
C LEU A 48 -8.37 51.63 -25.34
N VAL A 49 -8.76 51.57 -26.62
CA VAL A 49 -9.37 50.37 -27.23
C VAL A 49 -8.38 49.20 -27.22
N GLU A 50 -7.14 49.41 -27.67
CA GLU A 50 -6.10 48.37 -27.67
C GLU A 50 -5.83 47.84 -26.26
N LYS A 51 -5.78 48.73 -25.26
CA LYS A 51 -5.64 48.34 -23.85
C LYS A 51 -6.85 47.56 -23.34
N HIS A 52 -8.07 47.95 -23.72
CA HIS A 52 -9.28 47.23 -23.34
C HIS A 52 -9.30 45.81 -23.94
N GLU A 53 -8.97 45.67 -25.22
CA GLU A 53 -8.89 44.37 -25.90
C GLU A 53 -7.85 43.45 -25.24
N GLY A 54 -6.68 44.00 -24.88
CA GLY A 54 -5.67 43.26 -24.11
C GLY A 54 -6.18 42.79 -22.75
N LEU A 55 -6.86 43.68 -22.00
CA LEU A 55 -7.46 43.32 -20.71
C LEU A 55 -8.57 42.28 -20.86
N GLU A 56 -9.36 42.32 -21.92
CA GLU A 56 -10.41 41.33 -22.19
C GLU A 56 -9.81 39.95 -22.49
N HIS A 57 -8.72 39.90 -23.27
CA HIS A 57 -7.97 38.66 -23.50
C HIS A 57 -7.33 38.10 -22.24
N ASP A 58 -6.71 38.94 -21.41
CA ASP A 58 -6.16 38.54 -20.11
C ASP A 58 -7.26 38.06 -19.16
N SER A 59 -8.42 38.72 -19.15
CA SER A 59 -9.58 38.30 -18.34
C SER A 59 -10.06 36.92 -18.75
N LYS A 60 -10.25 36.68 -20.06
CA LYS A 60 -10.64 35.37 -20.58
C LYS A 60 -9.61 34.28 -20.25
N THR A 61 -8.32 34.61 -20.32
CA THR A 61 -7.25 33.68 -19.96
C THR A 61 -7.33 33.30 -18.48
N ARG A 62 -7.44 34.29 -17.59
CA ARG A 62 -7.57 34.05 -16.15
C ARG A 62 -8.84 33.28 -15.79
N GLU A 63 -9.95 33.55 -16.46
CA GLU A 63 -11.19 32.79 -16.27
C GLU A 63 -10.99 31.30 -16.61
N SER A 64 -10.29 31.00 -17.71
CA SER A 64 -9.99 29.62 -18.09
C SER A 64 -9.04 28.92 -17.09
N GLU A 65 -8.04 29.64 -16.57
CA GLU A 65 -7.12 29.13 -15.55
C GLU A 65 -7.85 28.87 -14.22
N LEU A 66 -8.71 29.79 -13.79
CA LEU A 66 -9.53 29.63 -12.59
C LEU A 66 -10.49 28.45 -12.70
N ALA A 67 -11.12 28.26 -13.86
CA ALA A 67 -11.99 27.11 -14.11
C ALA A 67 -11.22 25.78 -13.98
N SER A 68 -10.01 25.71 -14.57
CA SER A 68 -9.13 24.53 -14.46
C SER A 68 -8.69 24.27 -13.02
N ALA A 69 -8.28 25.31 -12.30
CA ALA A 69 -7.87 25.20 -10.90
C ALA A 69 -9.00 24.73 -9.99
N LEU A 70 -10.23 25.18 -10.25
CA LEU A 70 -11.42 24.79 -9.50
C LEU A 70 -11.74 23.29 -9.71
N GLU A 71 -11.68 22.80 -10.95
CA GLU A 71 -11.89 21.38 -11.24
C GLU A 71 -10.81 20.49 -10.61
N SER A 72 -9.54 20.91 -10.67
CA SER A 72 -8.44 20.24 -9.98
C SER A 72 -8.67 20.16 -8.47
N ALA A 73 -9.09 21.28 -7.85
CA ALA A 73 -9.37 21.33 -6.42
C ALA A 73 -10.56 20.42 -6.03
N LYS A 74 -11.60 20.32 -6.86
CA LYS A 74 -12.72 19.39 -6.65
C LYS A 74 -12.25 17.93 -6.72
N ALA A 75 -11.42 17.59 -7.71
CA ALA A 75 -10.86 16.24 -7.85
C ALA A 75 -10.01 15.86 -6.63
N ALA A 76 -9.10 16.74 -6.21
CA ALA A 76 -8.26 16.53 -5.02
C ALA A 76 -9.10 16.36 -3.75
N LYS A 77 -10.18 17.14 -3.60
CA LYS A 77 -11.12 16.99 -2.47
C LYS A 77 -11.82 15.63 -2.49
N ALA A 78 -12.28 15.16 -3.65
CA ALA A 78 -12.93 13.86 -3.77
C ALA A 78 -11.97 12.70 -3.41
N GLU A 79 -10.72 12.79 -3.84
CA GLU A 79 -9.68 11.82 -3.51
C GLU A 79 -9.36 11.80 -2.01
N ALA A 80 -9.21 12.98 -1.40
CA ALA A 80 -9.00 13.10 0.05
C ALA A 80 -10.16 12.51 0.87
N GLN A 81 -11.41 12.73 0.43
CA GLN A 81 -12.59 12.14 1.07
C GLN A 81 -12.61 10.61 0.96
N LYS A 82 -12.23 10.06 -0.19
CA LYS A 82 -12.09 8.61 -0.38
C LYS A 82 -11.04 8.03 0.57
N ALA A 83 -9.86 8.63 0.65
CA ALA A 83 -8.79 8.20 1.56
C ALA A 83 -9.25 8.23 3.03
N LEU A 84 -10.03 9.23 3.43
CA LEU A 84 -10.58 9.34 4.78
C LEU A 84 -11.55 8.19 5.11
N GLN A 85 -12.40 7.81 4.15
CA GLN A 85 -13.30 6.65 4.30
C GLN A 85 -12.52 5.33 4.41
N GLU A 86 -11.45 5.16 3.63
CA GLU A 86 -10.57 3.99 3.72
C GLU A 86 -9.91 3.90 5.10
N ILE A 87 -9.41 5.02 5.64
CA ILE A 87 -8.86 5.08 7.00
C ILE A 87 -9.91 4.70 8.06
N GLU A 88 -11.14 5.19 7.93
CA GLU A 88 -12.20 4.85 8.87
C GLU A 88 -12.57 3.36 8.81
N ALA A 89 -12.60 2.78 7.61
CA ALA A 89 -12.78 1.34 7.43
C ALA A 89 -11.64 0.55 8.08
N LEU A 90 -10.38 0.95 7.86
CA LEU A 90 -9.22 0.33 8.50
C LEU A 90 -9.31 0.40 10.03
N LYS A 91 -9.76 1.52 10.61
CA LYS A 91 -10.00 1.64 12.06
C LYS A 91 -11.06 0.65 12.56
N LYS A 92 -12.14 0.46 11.82
CA LYS A 92 -13.19 -0.53 12.17
C LYS A 92 -12.64 -1.95 12.14
N ILE A 93 -11.83 -2.27 11.12
CA ILE A 93 -11.14 -3.56 11.00
C ILE A 93 -10.19 -3.78 12.19
N ALA A 94 -9.37 -2.77 12.50
CA ALA A 94 -8.43 -2.83 13.62
C ALA A 94 -9.13 -3.04 14.98
N ALA A 95 -10.32 -2.46 15.15
CA ALA A 95 -11.17 -2.67 16.33
C ALA A 95 -11.95 -4.01 16.32
N GLY A 96 -11.71 -4.90 15.34
CA GLY A 96 -12.37 -6.19 15.23
C GLY A 96 -13.86 -6.12 14.84
N LYS A 97 -14.33 -4.98 14.32
CA LYS A 97 -15.72 -4.80 13.89
C LYS A 97 -15.94 -5.38 12.48
N ALA A 98 -17.18 -5.75 12.17
CA ALA A 98 -17.55 -6.22 10.83
C ALA A 98 -17.29 -5.14 9.76
N PHE A 99 -16.90 -5.58 8.55
CA PHE A 99 -16.62 -4.69 7.43
C PHE A 99 -17.13 -5.26 6.11
N PHE A 100 -17.37 -4.38 5.13
CA PHE A 100 -17.78 -4.78 3.80
C PHE A 100 -16.56 -4.88 2.90
N MET A 101 -16.37 -6.03 2.25
CA MET A 101 -15.32 -6.20 1.24
C MET A 101 -15.98 -6.15 -0.14
N GLN A 102 -15.72 -5.09 -0.90
CA GLN A 102 -16.16 -5.01 -2.29
C GLN A 102 -15.14 -5.76 -3.16
N SER A 103 -15.46 -6.99 -3.56
CA SER A 103 -14.66 -7.68 -4.57
C SER A 103 -15.10 -7.24 -5.97
N LYS A 104 -14.24 -7.42 -6.98
CA LYS A 104 -14.55 -7.09 -8.39
C LYS A 104 -15.89 -7.67 -8.87
N ASN A 105 -16.31 -8.80 -8.32
CA ASN A 105 -17.44 -9.57 -8.83
C ASN A 105 -18.59 -9.74 -7.83
N VAL A 106 -18.40 -9.43 -6.54
CA VAL A 106 -19.44 -9.59 -5.53
C VAL A 106 -19.27 -8.60 -4.38
N LYS A 107 -20.36 -7.90 -4.02
CA LYS A 107 -20.48 -7.10 -2.79
C LYS A 107 -21.11 -7.99 -1.70
N VAL A 108 -20.28 -8.80 -1.05
CA VAL A 108 -20.72 -9.64 0.07
C VAL A 108 -20.40 -8.95 1.38
N ASN A 109 -21.34 -9.04 2.32
CA ASN A 109 -21.15 -8.68 3.70
C ASN A 109 -20.28 -9.75 4.36
N TYR A 110 -18.97 -9.55 4.42
CA TYR A 110 -18.09 -10.47 5.13
C TYR A 110 -18.04 -10.08 6.60
N VAL A 111 -18.56 -10.94 7.46
CA VAL A 111 -18.09 -10.94 8.84
C VAL A 111 -16.66 -11.49 8.78
N LEU A 112 -15.70 -10.80 9.40
CA LEU A 112 -14.34 -11.31 9.49
C LEU A 112 -14.38 -12.79 9.90
N LEU A 113 -13.56 -13.61 9.24
CA LEU A 113 -13.20 -14.94 9.73
C LEU A 113 -12.65 -14.91 11.17
N THR A 114 -12.41 -13.72 11.73
CA THR A 114 -12.11 -13.49 13.14
C THR A 114 -13.13 -14.07 14.10
N ARG A 115 -14.42 -14.16 13.72
CA ARG A 115 -15.41 -14.78 14.62
C ARG A 115 -15.25 -16.30 14.74
N ILE A 116 -14.53 -16.93 13.80
CA ILE A 116 -14.31 -18.38 13.77
C ILE A 116 -12.87 -18.74 14.15
N ARG A 117 -11.87 -17.86 13.90
CA ARG A 117 -10.45 -18.17 14.13
C ARG A 117 -9.50 -17.03 14.51
N SER A 118 -9.97 -15.83 14.88
CA SER A 118 -9.06 -14.86 15.49
C SER A 118 -9.31 -14.79 16.98
N SER A 119 -8.22 -14.86 17.76
CA SER A 119 -8.20 -14.18 19.04
C SER A 119 -8.73 -12.76 18.79
N PRO A 120 -9.73 -12.28 19.54
CA PRO A 120 -10.22 -10.90 19.48
C PRO A 120 -9.13 -9.82 19.64
N GLY A 121 -7.87 -10.21 19.85
CA GLY A 121 -6.76 -9.36 20.22
C GLY A 121 -5.64 -9.15 19.21
N ALA A 122 -5.72 -9.45 17.91
CA ALA A 122 -4.56 -9.21 17.02
C ALA A 122 -3.99 -7.76 17.10
N PHE A 123 -4.86 -6.76 17.28
CA PHE A 123 -4.46 -5.38 17.60
C PHE A 123 -4.45 -5.06 19.11
N ALA A 124 -5.13 -5.85 19.95
CA ALA A 124 -5.10 -5.67 21.41
C ALA A 124 -3.78 -6.19 22.02
N ASP A 125 -3.18 -7.20 21.38
CA ASP A 125 -1.90 -7.79 21.70
C ASP A 125 -0.75 -7.03 21.04
N LEU A 126 -1.03 -6.18 20.03
CA LEU A 126 -0.01 -5.38 19.34
C LEU A 126 0.86 -4.55 20.32
N PRO A 127 0.32 -3.83 21.31
CA PRO A 127 1.15 -3.16 22.32
C PRO A 127 2.09 -4.12 23.06
N ARG A 128 1.61 -5.34 23.37
CA ARG A 128 2.41 -6.37 24.03
C ARG A 128 3.51 -6.91 23.10
N SER A 129 3.18 -7.22 21.84
CA SER A 129 4.15 -7.67 20.83
C SER A 129 5.22 -6.62 20.55
N VAL A 130 4.84 -5.33 20.53
CA VAL A 130 5.78 -4.20 20.39
C VAL A 130 6.73 -4.15 21.59
N SER A 131 6.21 -4.26 22.81
CA SER A 131 7.03 -4.31 24.03
C SER A 131 7.99 -5.50 24.04
N ASP A 132 7.50 -6.68 23.66
CA ASP A 132 8.33 -7.89 23.57
C ASP A 132 9.43 -7.74 22.51
N ALA A 133 9.12 -7.17 21.34
CA ALA A 133 10.10 -6.88 20.30
C ALA A 133 11.14 -5.84 20.78
N ALA A 134 10.70 -4.76 21.42
CA ALA A 134 11.60 -3.75 21.98
C ALA A 134 12.55 -4.35 23.02
N ALA A 135 12.06 -5.21 23.91
CA ALA A 135 12.87 -5.91 24.90
C ALA A 135 13.89 -6.85 24.24
N PHE A 136 13.45 -7.64 23.25
CA PHE A 136 14.30 -8.56 22.50
C PHE A 136 15.47 -7.85 21.81
N TYR A 137 15.19 -6.81 21.03
CA TYR A 137 16.24 -6.08 20.30
C TYR A 137 17.11 -5.21 21.22
N ARG A 138 16.59 -4.75 22.36
CA ARG A 138 17.40 -4.04 23.37
C ARG A 138 18.50 -4.93 23.95
N ALA A 139 18.19 -6.20 24.18
CA ALA A 139 19.13 -7.19 24.73
C ALA A 139 20.22 -7.62 23.73
N GLN A 140 20.05 -7.34 22.44
CA GLN A 140 21.02 -7.71 21.41
C GLN A 140 22.24 -6.76 21.43
N GLU A 141 23.46 -7.30 21.32
CA GLU A 141 24.68 -6.50 21.20
C GLU A 141 24.75 -5.78 19.83
N GLY A 142 25.32 -4.58 19.82
CA GLY A 142 25.38 -3.73 18.63
C GLY A 142 24.13 -2.87 18.42
N SER A 143 24.18 -2.03 17.38
CA SER A 143 23.06 -1.21 16.92
C SER A 143 22.52 -1.81 15.62
N SER A 144 21.23 -2.10 15.58
CA SER A 144 20.51 -2.51 14.37
C SER A 144 19.39 -1.53 14.07
N THR A 145 18.97 -1.47 12.81
CA THR A 145 17.83 -0.66 12.38
C THR A 145 16.55 -1.01 13.13
N GLU A 146 16.35 -2.29 13.41
CA GLU A 146 15.23 -2.84 14.18
C GLU A 146 15.31 -2.39 15.64
N LYS A 147 16.50 -2.39 16.25
CA LYS A 147 16.69 -1.92 17.63
C LYS A 147 16.33 -0.45 17.78
N VAL A 148 16.76 0.39 16.83
CA VAL A 148 16.37 1.81 16.80
C VAL A 148 14.86 1.95 16.59
N PHE A 149 14.30 1.23 15.63
CA PHE A 149 12.87 1.27 15.32
C PHE A 149 11.98 0.84 16.50
N TRP A 150 12.28 -0.26 17.18
CA TRP A 150 11.42 -0.74 18.27
C TRP A 150 11.59 0.08 19.56
N SER A 151 12.77 0.65 19.79
CA SER A 151 13.03 1.48 20.97
C SER A 151 12.17 2.74 21.01
N GLN A 152 11.77 3.29 19.85
CA GLN A 152 10.94 4.50 19.79
C GLN A 152 9.50 4.29 20.29
N TYR A 153 9.07 3.03 20.47
CA TYR A 153 7.72 2.68 20.89
C TYR A 153 7.65 2.06 22.30
N ALA A 154 8.78 1.95 23.01
CA ALA A 154 8.87 1.23 24.27
C ALA A 154 8.22 1.94 25.48
N GLU A 155 7.90 3.24 25.37
CA GLU A 155 7.50 4.09 26.51
C GLU A 155 6.32 5.04 26.21
N ALA A 156 5.53 4.77 25.17
CA ALA A 156 4.44 5.67 24.81
C ALA A 156 3.27 5.57 25.81
N GLY A 157 3.20 6.51 26.77
CA GLY A 157 2.04 6.71 27.66
C GLY A 157 0.79 7.25 26.95
N HIS A 158 0.85 7.49 25.63
CA HIS A 158 -0.24 7.99 24.81
C HIS A 158 -0.65 6.97 23.73
N PRO A 159 -1.93 6.98 23.28
CA PRO A 159 -2.38 6.13 22.18
C PRO A 159 -1.53 6.34 20.93
N VAL A 160 -0.89 5.27 20.45
CA VAL A 160 -0.07 5.29 19.24
C VAL A 160 -0.94 5.64 18.02
N PRO A 161 -0.53 6.62 17.18
CA PRO A 161 -1.27 6.94 15.96
C PRO A 161 -1.42 5.72 15.05
N LEU A 162 -2.56 5.63 14.34
CA LEU A 162 -2.85 4.50 13.44
C LEU A 162 -1.74 4.28 12.40
N SER A 163 -1.13 5.34 11.89
CA SER A 163 0.00 5.26 10.95
C SER A 163 1.19 4.49 11.53
N ASP A 164 1.48 4.69 12.81
CA ASP A 164 2.60 4.02 13.47
C ASP A 164 2.24 2.59 13.89
N GLN A 165 0.98 2.34 14.26
CA GLN A 165 0.47 0.97 14.44
C GLN A 165 0.61 0.14 13.16
N LEU A 166 0.35 0.73 11.99
CA LEU A 166 0.54 0.06 10.71
C LEU A 166 2.02 -0.22 10.41
N LYS A 167 2.93 0.71 10.71
CA LYS A 167 4.38 0.46 10.59
C LYS A 167 4.83 -0.68 11.48
N GLN A 168 4.39 -0.72 12.74
CA GLN A 168 4.68 -1.80 13.68
C GLN A 168 4.19 -3.16 13.14
N LEU A 169 2.97 -3.20 12.57
CA LEU A 169 2.42 -4.43 12.02
C LEU A 169 3.21 -4.92 10.79
N VAL A 170 3.65 -4.01 9.93
CA VAL A 170 4.48 -4.34 8.76
C VAL A 170 5.83 -4.91 9.19
N GLU A 171 6.48 -4.33 10.20
CA GLU A 171 7.75 -4.87 10.72
C GLU A 171 7.56 -6.23 11.40
N LEU A 172 6.50 -6.43 12.18
CA LEU A 172 6.17 -7.75 12.73
C LEU A 172 5.92 -8.78 11.62
N HIS A 173 5.23 -8.39 10.55
CA HIS A 173 4.97 -9.26 9.40
C HIS A 173 6.26 -9.68 8.70
N LYS A 174 7.22 -8.76 8.54
CA LYS A 174 8.55 -9.02 7.97
C LYS A 174 9.34 -10.01 8.82
N VAL A 175 9.35 -9.83 10.15
CA VAL A 175 10.01 -10.77 11.08
C VAL A 175 9.35 -12.15 11.02
N ALA A 176 8.01 -12.19 10.99
CA ALA A 176 7.26 -13.44 10.86
C ALA A 176 7.56 -14.14 9.53
N GLU A 177 7.63 -13.39 8.42
CA GLU A 177 8.02 -13.93 7.12
C GLU A 177 9.39 -14.60 7.18
N GLN A 178 10.39 -13.92 7.75
CA GLN A 178 11.75 -14.45 7.85
C GLN A 178 11.81 -15.71 8.73
N ALA A 179 11.08 -15.71 9.86
CA ALA A 179 10.97 -16.88 10.73
C ALA A 179 10.33 -18.08 9.99
N MET A 180 9.27 -17.84 9.22
CA MET A 180 8.62 -18.87 8.41
C MET A 180 9.54 -19.40 7.31
N ARG A 181 10.32 -18.51 6.66
CA ARG A 181 11.32 -18.92 5.67
C ARG A 181 12.37 -19.85 6.29
N GLY A 182 12.96 -19.45 7.42
CA GLY A 182 13.94 -20.27 8.13
C GLY A 182 13.39 -21.61 8.62
N LEU A 183 12.12 -21.66 9.03
CA LEU A 183 11.45 -22.92 9.38
C LEU A 183 11.26 -23.83 8.15
N ILE A 184 10.82 -23.25 7.03
CA ILE A 184 10.62 -24.01 5.78
C ILE A 184 11.94 -24.55 5.24
N GLU A 185 13.02 -23.79 5.29
CA GLU A 185 14.36 -24.26 4.87
C GLU A 185 14.79 -25.49 5.67
N ARG A 186 14.53 -25.52 6.98
CA ARG A 186 14.87 -26.66 7.85
C ARG A 186 14.00 -27.89 7.60
N LEU A 187 12.71 -27.69 7.32
CA LEU A 187 11.76 -28.79 7.09
C LEU A 187 11.76 -29.32 5.63
N TRP A 188 12.19 -28.48 4.68
CA TRP A 188 12.24 -28.78 3.24
C TRP A 188 13.53 -28.27 2.59
N PRO A 189 14.72 -28.76 2.97
CA PRO A 189 16.00 -28.25 2.46
C PRO A 189 16.15 -28.42 0.93
N LEU A 190 15.45 -29.38 0.33
CA LEU A 190 15.52 -29.70 -1.10
C LEU A 190 14.38 -29.08 -1.94
N LYS A 191 13.42 -28.37 -1.33
CA LYS A 191 12.25 -27.83 -2.06
C LYS A 191 12.39 -26.32 -2.27
N ALA A 192 12.08 -25.86 -3.48
CA ALA A 192 12.11 -24.44 -3.80
C ALA A 192 11.28 -23.59 -2.83
N MET A 193 11.87 -22.51 -2.33
CA MET A 193 11.23 -21.60 -1.38
C MET A 193 10.00 -20.93 -2.01
N PRO A 194 8.88 -20.80 -1.28
CA PRO A 194 7.74 -20.04 -1.77
C PRO A 194 8.14 -18.58 -2.03
N GLY A 195 7.68 -18.05 -3.17
CA GLY A 195 7.95 -16.67 -3.59
C GLY A 195 7.00 -15.64 -2.97
N SER A 196 5.96 -16.06 -2.25
CA SER A 196 4.96 -15.17 -1.63
C SER A 196 4.68 -15.55 -0.19
N TYR A 197 4.24 -14.59 0.63
CA TYR A 197 3.85 -14.82 2.01
C TYR A 197 2.74 -15.86 2.13
N PHE A 198 1.71 -15.79 1.28
CA PHE A 198 0.66 -16.81 1.23
C PHE A 198 1.22 -18.20 0.92
N GLY A 199 2.20 -18.31 0.01
CA GLY A 199 2.88 -19.56 -0.27
C GLY A 199 3.64 -20.13 0.94
N LEU A 200 4.20 -19.27 1.80
CA LEU A 200 4.79 -19.69 3.08
C LEU A 200 3.72 -20.23 4.03
N VAL A 201 2.62 -19.49 4.21
CA VAL A 201 1.49 -19.92 5.06
C VAL A 201 0.92 -21.25 4.57
N GLN A 202 0.65 -21.38 3.27
CA GLN A 202 0.13 -22.61 2.69
C GLN A 202 1.07 -23.79 2.94
N ARG A 203 2.38 -23.61 2.75
CA ARG A 203 3.36 -24.67 3.02
C ARG A 203 3.39 -25.09 4.49
N LEU A 204 3.17 -24.17 5.42
CA LEU A 204 3.07 -24.48 6.85
C LEU A 204 1.75 -25.19 7.20
N VAL A 205 0.64 -24.82 6.57
CA VAL A 205 -0.63 -25.54 6.72
C VAL A 205 -0.47 -26.98 6.23
N ASP A 206 0.25 -27.19 5.13
CA ASP A 206 0.54 -28.51 4.56
C ASP A 206 1.71 -29.22 5.27
N ALA A 207 2.26 -28.65 6.35
CA ALA A 207 3.38 -29.25 7.10
C ALA A 207 2.97 -30.51 7.85
N TYR A 208 1.74 -30.55 8.38
CA TYR A 208 1.32 -31.60 9.31
C TYR A 208 1.44 -33.01 8.71
N PRO A 209 0.94 -33.30 7.49
CA PRO A 209 1.16 -34.60 6.86
C PRO A 209 2.64 -34.96 6.72
N ARG A 210 3.51 -33.98 6.41
CA ARG A 210 4.95 -34.23 6.30
C ARG A 210 5.61 -34.51 7.64
N LEU A 211 5.18 -33.83 8.71
CA LEU A 211 5.68 -34.12 10.05
C LEU A 211 5.32 -35.54 10.49
N GLU A 212 4.11 -36.02 10.15
CA GLU A 212 3.73 -37.42 10.39
C GLU A 212 4.60 -38.39 9.57
N VAL A 213 4.86 -38.09 8.29
CA VAL A 213 5.77 -38.90 7.46
C VAL A 213 7.19 -38.95 8.05
N ILE A 214 7.73 -37.81 8.51
CA ILE A 214 9.05 -37.76 9.16
C ILE A 214 9.04 -38.59 10.45
N LYS A 215 7.99 -38.48 11.27
CA LYS A 215 7.84 -39.25 12.50
C LYS A 215 7.81 -40.76 12.22
N CYS A 216 7.01 -41.19 11.24
CA CYS A 216 6.95 -42.59 10.80
C CYS A 216 8.31 -43.08 10.29
N SER A 217 8.99 -42.30 9.46
CA SER A 217 10.33 -42.60 8.95
C SER A 217 11.34 -42.87 10.07
N VAL A 218 11.40 -41.98 11.07
CA VAL A 218 12.31 -42.12 12.22
C VAL A 218 11.98 -43.38 13.04
N CYS A 219 10.70 -43.69 13.21
CA CYS A 219 10.26 -44.94 13.85
C CYS A 219 10.70 -46.18 13.07
N ILE A 220 10.50 -46.18 11.75
CA ILE A 220 10.89 -47.29 10.86
C ILE A 220 12.40 -47.52 10.94
N GLU A 221 13.20 -46.46 10.86
CA GLU A 221 14.66 -46.58 10.95
C GLU A 221 15.13 -47.12 12.31
N GLY A 222 14.52 -46.64 13.40
CA GLY A 222 14.79 -47.15 14.74
C GLY A 222 14.47 -48.65 14.86
N ILE A 223 13.32 -49.07 14.33
CA ILE A 223 12.90 -50.49 14.31
C ILE A 223 13.86 -51.32 13.46
N ARG A 224 14.25 -50.84 12.28
CA ARG A 224 15.20 -51.52 11.38
C ARG A 224 16.53 -51.80 12.07
N ARG A 225 17.09 -50.80 12.76
CA ARG A 225 18.34 -50.94 13.52
C ARG A 225 18.20 -51.91 14.70
N ALA A 226 17.10 -51.81 15.46
CA ALA A 226 16.85 -52.71 16.58
C ALA A 226 16.75 -54.18 16.15
N LEU A 227 16.02 -54.46 15.06
CA LEU A 227 15.90 -55.80 14.50
C LEU A 227 17.23 -56.32 13.96
N ALA A 228 18.05 -55.47 13.34
CA ALA A 228 19.40 -55.84 12.90
C ALA A 228 20.27 -56.26 14.09
N CYS A 229 20.27 -55.50 15.19
CA CYS A 229 20.98 -55.87 16.42
C CYS A 229 20.48 -57.19 17.01
N ALA A 230 19.16 -57.42 17.05
CA ALA A 230 18.60 -58.68 17.52
C ALA A 230 18.99 -59.87 16.63
N LYS A 231 19.02 -59.68 15.31
CA LYS A 231 19.42 -60.72 14.33
C LYS A 231 20.86 -61.21 14.56
N VAL A 232 21.77 -60.34 15.00
CA VAL A 232 23.17 -60.72 15.32
C VAL A 232 23.23 -61.75 16.45
N HIS A 233 22.35 -61.65 17.44
CA HIS A 233 22.30 -62.60 18.56
C HIS A 233 21.38 -63.80 18.28
N TRP A 234 20.36 -63.62 17.44
CA TRP A 234 19.41 -64.66 17.03
C TRP A 234 19.35 -64.78 15.50
N GLY A 235 20.31 -65.49 14.91
CA GLY A 235 20.42 -65.60 13.44
C GLY A 235 19.18 -66.17 12.73
N LYS A 236 18.37 -66.97 13.43
CA LYS A 236 17.08 -67.53 12.93
C LYS A 236 15.87 -66.64 13.20
N LEU A 237 16.06 -65.44 13.74
CA LEU A 237 14.97 -64.51 14.06
C LEU A 237 14.23 -64.11 12.78
N ASP A 238 12.92 -64.34 12.75
CA ASP A 238 12.02 -63.87 11.71
C ASP A 238 11.29 -62.64 12.24
N ALA A 239 11.57 -61.47 11.66
CA ALA A 239 11.08 -60.19 12.17
C ALA A 239 9.58 -60.01 11.95
N GLU A 240 9.03 -60.54 10.86
CA GLU A 240 7.60 -60.47 10.57
C GLU A 240 6.83 -61.33 11.57
N LYS A 241 7.26 -62.60 11.73
CA LYS A 241 6.66 -63.51 12.73
C LYS A 241 6.78 -63.00 14.15
N LEU A 242 7.87 -62.32 14.50
CA LEU A 242 8.03 -61.75 15.84
C LEU A 242 6.94 -60.70 16.17
N VAL A 243 6.48 -59.97 15.16
CA VAL A 243 5.47 -58.91 15.31
C VAL A 243 4.05 -59.46 15.18
N THR A 244 3.83 -60.45 14.32
CA THR A 244 2.50 -61.03 14.07
C THR A 244 2.13 -62.12 15.07
N ASP A 245 3.12 -62.87 15.55
CA ASP A 245 2.89 -64.03 16.41
C ASP A 245 3.13 -63.62 17.86
N GLY A 246 2.19 -63.97 18.73
CA GLY A 246 2.38 -63.82 20.17
C GLY A 246 3.55 -64.65 20.69
N PRO A 247 3.98 -64.44 21.94
CA PRO A 247 4.98 -65.28 22.57
C PRO A 247 4.60 -66.77 22.42
N PRO A 248 5.56 -67.67 22.17
CA PRO A 248 5.27 -69.10 22.12
C PRO A 248 4.52 -69.54 23.37
N LYS A 249 3.59 -70.49 23.25
CA LYS A 249 2.73 -70.96 24.37
C LYS A 249 3.49 -71.33 25.67
N SER A 250 4.77 -71.67 25.59
CA SER A 250 5.62 -71.98 26.76
C SER A 250 6.33 -70.77 27.38
N LYS A 251 6.17 -69.56 26.82
CA LYS A 251 6.90 -68.33 27.19
C LYS A 251 5.99 -67.13 27.41
N GLU A 252 4.74 -67.36 27.80
CA GLU A 252 3.74 -66.31 28.07
C GLU A 252 4.21 -65.29 29.13
N HIS A 253 5.10 -65.68 30.05
CA HIS A 253 5.71 -64.80 31.06
C HIS A 253 6.81 -63.87 30.52
N ARG A 254 7.25 -64.02 29.28
CA ARG A 254 8.25 -63.15 28.64
C ARG A 254 7.55 -62.14 27.75
N THR A 255 6.97 -61.11 28.37
CA THR A 255 6.30 -60.05 27.62
C THR A 255 7.28 -58.90 27.31
N PRO A 256 7.18 -58.25 26.14
CA PRO A 256 8.10 -57.20 25.72
C PRO A 256 8.17 -56.00 26.69
N GLU A 257 7.06 -55.72 27.38
CA GLU A 257 6.88 -54.56 28.25
C GLU A 257 7.86 -54.57 29.43
N MET A 258 8.26 -55.76 29.90
CA MET A 258 9.24 -55.90 30.97
C MET A 258 10.65 -55.39 30.59
N TYR A 259 10.92 -55.21 29.30
CA TYR A 259 12.22 -54.76 28.80
C TYR A 259 12.23 -53.28 28.39
N TYR A 260 11.07 -52.61 28.33
CA TYR A 260 10.95 -51.25 27.78
C TYR A 260 11.81 -50.23 28.52
N GLU A 261 11.85 -50.28 29.85
CA GLU A 261 12.64 -49.32 30.63
C GLU A 261 14.15 -49.46 30.36
N GLY A 262 14.64 -50.70 30.24
CA GLY A 262 16.04 -50.98 29.90
C GLY A 262 16.38 -50.57 28.47
N LEU A 263 15.45 -50.78 27.54
CA LEU A 263 15.62 -50.43 26.12
C LEU A 263 15.54 -48.93 25.85
N LEU A 264 14.83 -48.16 26.68
CA LEU A 264 14.65 -46.72 26.47
C LEU A 264 15.98 -45.96 26.41
N LYS A 265 16.96 -46.35 27.23
CA LYS A 265 18.30 -45.73 27.23
C LYS A 265 19.05 -46.00 25.92
N GLY A 266 18.92 -47.21 25.37
CA GLY A 266 19.49 -47.57 24.08
C GLY A 266 18.79 -46.87 22.92
N ALA A 267 17.46 -46.82 22.95
CA ALA A 267 16.65 -46.15 21.93
C ALA A 267 17.00 -44.66 21.79
N ARG A 268 17.25 -43.95 22.90
CA ARG A 268 17.69 -42.54 22.86
C ARG A 268 19.02 -42.36 22.12
N ARG A 269 19.99 -43.26 22.32
CA ARG A 269 21.28 -43.20 21.60
C ARG A 269 21.13 -43.44 20.11
N ILE A 270 20.29 -44.42 19.74
CA ILE A 270 20.00 -44.71 18.33
C ILE A 270 19.29 -43.52 17.67
N ALA A 271 18.37 -42.86 18.40
CA ALA A 271 17.67 -41.69 17.88
C ALA A 271 18.61 -40.53 17.51
N ASP A 272 19.71 -40.34 18.25
CA ASP A 272 20.72 -39.33 17.95
C ASP A 272 21.53 -39.66 16.69
N GLU A 273 21.62 -40.94 16.31
CA GLU A 273 22.32 -41.43 15.11
C GLU A 273 21.42 -41.58 13.88
N CYS A 274 20.10 -41.38 14.03
CA CYS A 274 19.17 -41.42 12.91
C CYS A 274 19.30 -40.15 12.06
N SER A 275 19.54 -40.32 10.76
CA SER A 275 19.51 -39.20 9.81
C SER A 275 18.11 -38.62 9.75
N LYS A 276 17.99 -37.31 9.94
CA LYS A 276 16.72 -36.56 9.88
C LYS A 276 16.38 -36.10 8.47
N ASP A 277 17.31 -36.26 7.54
CA ASP A 277 17.21 -35.78 6.16
C ASP A 277 16.72 -36.85 5.19
N VAL A 278 16.55 -38.09 5.66
CA VAL A 278 16.09 -39.24 4.86
C VAL A 278 14.71 -39.69 5.34
N ILE A 279 13.78 -39.81 4.41
CA ILE A 279 12.42 -40.33 4.67
C ILE A 279 12.39 -41.79 4.24
N PHE A 280 12.09 -42.69 5.19
CA PHE A 280 11.78 -44.09 4.97
C PHE A 280 10.25 -44.23 4.86
N GLU A 281 9.78 -44.84 3.76
CA GLU A 281 8.38 -45.22 3.53
C GLU A 281 8.18 -46.72 3.81
#